data_AF-A0A380B1M0-F1
#
_entry.id   AF-A0A380B1M0-F1
#
_cell.length_a   1.000
_cell.length_b   1.000
_cell.length_c   1.000
_cell.angle_alpha   90.00
_cell.angle_beta   90.00
_cell.angle_gamma   90.00
#
_symmetry.space_group_name_H-M   'P 1'
#
loop_
_entity.id
_entity.type
_entity.pdbx_description
1 polymer ?
#
loop_
_entity_poly.entity_id
_entity_poly.type
_entity_poly.pdbx_seq_one_letter_code
_entity_poly.pdbx_strand_id
1 'polypeptide(L)'
;MQREYDTFITNQLRAAQTQSSGLTARYEQMSKIDNMLSTSTSSLATQMQDFFTSLQTLVSNAEDPAARQALIGKSEGLVNQFKTTDQYLRDQDKQVNIAIGASVDQINNYAKQIASLNDQISRLTGVGAGASPNNLLDQRDQLVSELNQIVGVEVSVQDGGTYNITMPMVTHWFREVRRGNWRQFLPAPTLLVRLSLTLMGRQAILRSRRNY
;
A
#
# COMPACT_ATOMS: atom_id res chain seq x y z
N MET A 1 4.24 18.83 -29.92
CA MET A 1 5.46 17.98 -29.83
C MET A 1 6.15 18.12 -28.48
N GLN A 2 6.51 19.33 -28.00
CA GLN A 2 7.19 19.51 -26.69
C GLN A 2 6.37 18.99 -25.48
N ARG A 3 5.08 19.38 -25.39
CA ARG A 3 4.22 19.10 -24.23
C ARG A 3 3.80 17.62 -24.08
N GLU A 4 3.69 16.89 -25.20
CA GLU A 4 3.38 15.46 -25.18
C GLU A 4 4.60 14.61 -24.78
N TYR A 5 5.79 15.00 -25.24
CA TYR A 5 7.04 14.40 -24.81
C TYR A 5 7.26 14.59 -23.30
N ASP A 6 7.02 15.80 -22.78
CA ASP A 6 7.08 16.07 -21.34
C ASP A 6 6.10 15.22 -20.53
N THR A 7 4.89 14.97 -21.05
CA THR A 7 3.89 14.12 -20.39
C THR A 7 4.32 12.65 -20.35
N PHE A 8 4.89 12.13 -21.45
CA PHE A 8 5.42 10.77 -21.49
C PHE A 8 6.57 10.57 -20.50
N ILE A 9 7.56 11.48 -20.47
CA ILE A 9 8.69 11.43 -19.54
C ILE A 9 8.20 11.53 -18.09
N THR A 10 7.24 12.40 -17.82
CA THR A 10 6.66 12.55 -16.47
C THR A 10 5.96 11.27 -16.02
N ASN A 11 5.21 10.61 -16.91
CA ASN A 11 4.55 9.34 -16.58
C ASN A 11 5.56 8.21 -16.37
N GLN A 12 6.62 8.15 -17.18
CA GLN A 12 7.70 7.18 -17.00
C GLN A 12 8.42 7.38 -15.66
N LEU A 13 8.69 8.64 -15.29
CA LEU A 13 9.28 8.99 -14.01
C LEU A 13 8.38 8.58 -12.84
N ARG A 14 7.09 8.89 -12.90
CA ARG A 14 6.11 8.51 -11.88
C ARG A 14 6.03 7.00 -11.68
N ALA A 15 6.02 6.23 -12.78
CA ALA A 15 6.03 4.77 -12.71
C ALA A 15 7.31 4.23 -12.04
N ALA A 16 8.48 4.76 -12.42
CA ALA A 16 9.76 4.39 -11.83
C ALA A 16 9.84 4.74 -10.33
N GLN A 17 9.30 5.91 -9.94
CA GLN A 17 9.23 6.34 -8.54
C GLN A 17 8.36 5.40 -7.71
N THR A 18 7.14 5.07 -8.17
CA THR A 18 6.27 4.12 -7.46
C THR A 18 6.93 2.75 -7.30
N GLN A 19 7.60 2.25 -8.36
CA GLN A 19 8.33 0.99 -8.28
C GLN A 19 9.47 1.05 -7.24
N SER A 20 10.24 2.15 -7.24
CA SER A 20 11.31 2.38 -6.29
C SER A 20 10.81 2.44 -4.84
N SER A 21 9.72 3.17 -4.59
CA SER A 21 9.09 3.25 -3.26
C SER A 21 8.64 1.87 -2.78
N GLY A 22 8.00 1.08 -3.65
CA GLY A 22 7.55 -0.28 -3.31
C GLY A 22 8.71 -1.23 -2.99
N LEU A 23 9.81 -1.15 -3.74
CA LEU A 23 11.02 -1.95 -3.49
C LEU A 23 11.72 -1.53 -2.20
N THR A 24 11.84 -0.24 -1.95
CA THR A 24 12.43 0.31 -0.72
C THR A 24 11.64 -0.13 0.51
N ALA A 25 10.31 0.03 0.49
CA ALA A 25 9.45 -0.41 1.59
C ALA A 25 9.59 -1.92 1.86
N ARG A 26 9.65 -2.74 0.79
CA ARG A 26 9.87 -4.19 0.93
C ARG A 26 11.24 -4.51 1.53
N TYR A 27 12.29 -3.83 1.06
CA TYR A 27 13.65 -4.01 1.55
C TYR A 27 13.75 -3.68 3.04
N GLU A 28 13.17 -2.56 3.48
CA GLU A 28 13.17 -2.14 4.88
C GLU A 28 12.50 -3.18 5.80
N GLN A 29 11.35 -3.74 5.40
CA GLN A 29 10.70 -4.78 6.21
C GLN A 29 11.51 -6.07 6.22
N MET A 30 12.08 -6.47 5.07
CA MET A 30 12.93 -7.67 5.00
C MET A 30 14.20 -7.52 5.85
N SER A 31 14.82 -6.34 5.83
CA SER A 31 16.00 -6.00 6.64
C SER A 31 15.73 -6.18 8.13
N LYS A 32 14.54 -5.79 8.62
CA LYS A 32 14.20 -5.98 10.03
C LYS A 32 14.09 -7.48 10.40
N ILE A 33 13.53 -8.30 9.51
CA ILE A 33 13.49 -9.77 9.71
C ILE A 33 14.90 -10.35 9.69
N ASP A 34 15.73 -9.94 8.74
CA ASP A 34 17.12 -10.41 8.62
C ASP A 34 17.99 -10.03 9.84
N ASN A 35 17.86 -8.79 10.32
CA ASN A 35 18.52 -8.32 11.55
C ASN A 35 18.08 -9.13 12.78
N MET A 36 16.81 -9.52 12.87
CA MET A 36 16.34 -10.40 13.94
C MET A 36 17.00 -11.79 13.82
N LEU A 37 16.99 -12.39 12.63
CA LEU A 37 17.49 -13.76 12.41
C LEU A 37 19.02 -13.87 12.51
N SER A 38 19.75 -12.80 12.20
CA SER A 38 21.22 -12.77 12.19
C SER A 38 21.86 -12.59 13.57
N THR A 39 21.08 -12.32 14.62
CA THR A 39 21.63 -12.20 15.99
C THR A 39 22.16 -13.54 16.49
N SER A 40 23.49 -13.66 16.54
CA SER A 40 24.23 -14.94 16.65
C SER A 40 24.26 -15.57 18.04
N THR A 41 24.13 -14.77 19.10
CA THR A 41 24.29 -15.25 20.49
C THR A 41 23.08 -16.02 21.02
N SER A 42 21.89 -15.79 20.47
CA SER A 42 20.64 -16.49 20.83
C SER A 42 19.87 -16.96 19.60
N SER A 43 20.59 -17.24 18.50
CA SER A 43 19.97 -17.66 17.26
C SER A 43 19.17 -18.95 17.46
N LEU A 44 18.07 -19.10 16.71
CA LEU A 44 17.27 -20.31 16.73
C LEU A 44 18.11 -21.55 16.39
N ALA A 45 19.09 -21.40 15.49
CA ALA A 45 20.01 -22.47 15.12
C ALA A 45 20.86 -22.94 16.32
N THR A 46 21.39 -22.00 17.12
CA THR A 46 22.14 -22.33 18.34
C THR A 46 21.26 -23.07 19.35
N GLN A 47 20.03 -22.61 19.58
CA GLN A 47 19.09 -23.25 20.51
C GLN A 47 18.69 -24.66 20.03
N MET A 48 18.50 -24.86 18.73
CA MET A 48 18.24 -26.19 18.16
C MET A 48 19.45 -27.12 18.33
N GLN A 49 20.66 -26.62 18.08
CA GLN A 49 21.89 -27.39 18.26
C GLN A 49 22.08 -27.82 19.72
N ASP A 50 21.84 -26.92 20.67
CA ASP A 50 21.89 -27.19 22.11
C ASP A 50 20.87 -28.26 22.53
N PHE A 51 19.65 -28.18 22.02
CA PHE A 51 18.61 -29.17 22.27
C PHE A 51 19.04 -30.56 21.77
N PHE A 52 19.51 -30.67 20.53
CA PHE A 52 19.95 -31.96 19.97
C PHE A 52 21.20 -32.51 20.68
N THR A 53 22.11 -31.64 21.10
CA THR A 53 23.28 -32.03 21.89
C THR A 53 22.86 -32.61 23.24
N SER A 54 21.93 -31.94 23.93
CA SER A 54 21.39 -32.43 25.21
C SER A 54 20.59 -33.73 25.05
N LEU A 55 19.88 -33.89 23.92
CA LEU A 55 19.17 -35.12 23.59
C LEU A 55 20.15 -36.28 23.39
N GLN A 56 21.27 -36.04 22.69
CA GLN A 56 22.32 -37.04 22.51
C GLN A 56 22.94 -37.46 23.85
N THR A 57 23.17 -36.52 24.77
CA THR A 57 23.64 -36.82 26.13
C THR A 57 22.66 -37.69 26.90
N LEU A 58 21.35 -37.40 26.81
CA LEU A 58 20.32 -38.21 27.45
C LEU A 58 20.23 -39.61 26.86
N VAL A 59 20.33 -39.76 25.53
CA VAL A 59 20.33 -41.07 24.88
C VAL A 59 21.49 -41.95 25.37
N SER A 60 22.67 -41.36 25.55
CA SER A 60 23.84 -42.07 26.09
C SER A 60 23.73 -42.43 27.58
N ASN A 61 22.94 -41.69 28.36
CA ASN A 61 22.81 -41.85 29.82
C ASN A 61 21.34 -41.74 30.28
N ALA A 62 20.48 -42.61 29.77
CA ALA A 62 19.02 -42.48 29.94
C ALA A 62 18.53 -42.57 31.39
N GLU A 63 19.29 -43.20 32.28
CA GLU A 63 18.93 -43.35 33.70
C GLU A 63 19.34 -42.14 34.56
N ASP A 64 20.18 -41.23 34.03
CA ASP A 64 20.66 -40.07 34.77
C ASP A 64 19.57 -38.97 34.89
N PRO A 65 19.08 -38.66 36.10
CA PRO A 65 18.12 -37.59 36.31
C PRO A 65 18.65 -36.20 35.92
N ALA A 66 19.96 -35.95 36.03
CA ALA A 66 20.56 -34.68 35.66
C ALA A 66 20.50 -34.47 34.14
N ALA A 67 20.79 -35.50 33.34
CA ALA A 67 20.66 -35.46 31.89
C ALA A 67 19.20 -35.21 31.43
N ARG A 68 18.21 -35.79 32.12
CA ARG A 68 16.79 -35.53 31.87
C ARG A 68 16.42 -34.08 32.14
N GLN A 69 16.85 -33.53 33.28
CA GLN A 69 16.58 -32.16 33.65
C GLN A 69 17.25 -31.16 32.70
N ALA A 70 18.47 -31.45 32.24
CA ALA A 70 19.16 -30.64 31.25
C ALA A 70 18.40 -30.57 29.92
N LEU A 71 17.89 -31.71 29.42
CA LEU A 71 17.10 -31.72 28.19
C LEU A 71 15.80 -30.91 28.32
N ILE A 72 15.11 -31.02 29.46
CA ILE A 72 13.90 -30.21 29.73
C ILE A 72 14.24 -28.73 29.66
N GLY A 73 15.29 -28.28 30.36
CA GLY A 73 15.71 -26.88 30.33
C GLY A 73 16.08 -26.38 28.92
N LYS A 74 16.77 -27.21 28.11
CA LYS A 74 17.07 -26.88 26.71
C LYS A 74 15.82 -26.84 25.83
N SER A 75 14.85 -27.72 26.09
CA SER A 75 13.55 -27.74 25.39
C SER A 75 12.74 -26.48 25.70
N GLU A 76 12.68 -26.07 26.97
CA GLU A 76 12.02 -24.84 27.39
C GLU A 76 12.68 -23.61 26.76
N GLY A 77 14.01 -23.56 26.74
CA GLY A 77 14.78 -22.51 26.06
C GLY A 77 14.44 -22.41 24.57
N LEU A 78 14.41 -23.54 23.87
CA LEU A 78 14.06 -23.60 22.45
C LEU A 78 12.62 -23.13 22.19
N VAL A 79 11.65 -23.59 22.99
CA VAL A 79 10.25 -23.15 22.88
C VAL A 79 10.11 -21.65 23.14
N ASN A 80 10.80 -21.12 24.14
CA ASN A 80 10.80 -19.69 24.45
C ASN A 80 11.41 -18.85 23.31
N GLN A 81 12.46 -19.37 22.66
CA GLN A 81 13.04 -18.73 21.49
C GLN A 81 12.04 -18.70 20.32
N PHE A 82 11.37 -19.82 20.02
CA PHE A 82 10.31 -19.85 19.00
C PHE A 82 9.19 -18.85 19.29
N LYS A 83 8.72 -18.77 20.54
CA LYS A 83 7.70 -17.80 20.96
C LYS A 83 8.15 -16.36 20.78
N THR A 84 9.41 -16.06 21.10
CA THR A 84 9.99 -14.72 20.94
C THR A 84 10.06 -14.32 19.46
N THR A 85 10.51 -15.24 18.60
CA THR A 85 10.52 -15.03 17.14
C THR A 85 9.11 -14.85 16.57
N ASP A 86 8.15 -15.70 16.96
CA ASP A 86 6.75 -15.58 16.53
C ASP A 86 6.14 -14.23 16.96
N GLN A 87 6.36 -13.83 18.23
CA GLN A 87 5.85 -12.56 18.74
C GLN A 87 6.42 -11.37 17.95
N TYR A 88 7.71 -11.37 17.64
CA TYR A 88 8.32 -10.33 16.84
C TYR A 88 7.72 -10.24 15.43
N LEU A 89 7.52 -11.38 14.76
CA LEU A 89 6.89 -11.42 13.43
C LEU A 89 5.44 -10.93 13.49
N ARG A 90 4.68 -11.28 14.54
CA ARG A 90 3.32 -10.75 14.76
C ARG A 90 3.32 -9.24 14.98
N ASP A 91 4.30 -8.72 15.69
CA ASP A 91 4.38 -7.27 15.93
C ASP A 91 4.81 -6.52 14.67
N GLN A 92 5.66 -7.10 13.83
CA GLN A 92 5.91 -6.57 12.48
C GLN A 92 4.66 -6.58 11.60
N ASP A 93 3.90 -7.67 11.58
CA ASP A 93 2.64 -7.76 10.84
C ASP A 93 1.65 -6.66 11.28
N LYS A 94 1.48 -6.47 12.59
CA LYS A 94 0.68 -5.36 13.13
C LYS A 94 1.21 -3.99 12.69
N GLN A 95 2.51 -3.77 12.73
CA GLN A 95 3.11 -2.50 12.30
C GLN A 95 2.88 -2.23 10.81
N VAL A 96 2.96 -3.27 9.97
CA VAL A 96 2.63 -3.17 8.54
C VAL A 96 1.16 -2.81 8.36
N ASN A 97 0.24 -3.44 9.10
CA ASN A 97 -1.18 -3.11 9.05
C ASN A 97 -1.47 -1.66 9.49
N ILE A 98 -0.79 -1.18 10.53
CA ILE A 98 -0.88 0.23 10.96
C ILE A 98 -0.36 1.17 9.85
N ALA A 99 0.78 0.85 9.25
CA ALA A 99 1.37 1.65 8.17
C ALA A 99 0.47 1.68 6.92
N ILE A 100 -0.19 0.57 6.59
CA ILE A 100 -1.21 0.52 5.53
C ILE A 100 -2.37 1.45 5.87
N GLY A 101 -2.91 1.39 7.10
CA GLY A 101 -3.98 2.29 7.54
C GLY A 101 -3.60 3.76 7.40
N ALA A 102 -2.41 4.13 7.89
CA ALA A 102 -1.89 5.50 7.77
C ALA A 102 -1.72 5.94 6.30
N SER A 103 -1.23 5.03 5.44
CA SER A 103 -1.09 5.30 4.00
C SER A 103 -2.45 5.55 3.35
N VAL A 104 -3.48 4.79 3.70
CA VAL A 104 -4.85 4.99 3.22
C VAL A 104 -5.40 6.35 3.66
N ASP A 105 -5.18 6.74 4.92
CA ASP A 105 -5.61 8.04 5.41
C ASP A 105 -4.90 9.20 4.68
N GLN A 106 -3.60 9.08 4.43
CA GLN A 106 -2.85 10.05 3.64
C GLN A 106 -3.37 10.14 2.19
N ILE A 107 -3.60 8.99 1.54
CA ILE A 107 -4.20 8.90 0.20
C ILE A 107 -5.54 9.64 0.17
N ASN A 108 -6.42 9.38 1.14
CA ASN A 108 -7.73 10.00 1.22
C ASN A 108 -7.64 11.52 1.42
N ASN A 109 -6.67 11.98 2.21
CA ASN A 109 -6.43 13.40 2.43
C ASN A 109 -5.94 14.10 1.16
N TYR A 110 -4.95 13.53 0.45
CA TYR A 110 -4.50 14.07 -0.84
C TYR A 110 -5.62 14.06 -1.88
N ALA A 111 -6.41 12.99 -1.96
CA ALA A 111 -7.54 12.91 -2.88
C ALA A 111 -8.57 14.04 -2.63
N LYS A 112 -8.90 14.33 -1.37
CA LYS A 112 -9.80 15.44 -1.00
C LYS A 112 -9.22 16.80 -1.39
N GLN A 113 -7.93 17.02 -1.12
CA GLN A 113 -7.27 18.29 -1.47
C GLN A 113 -7.21 18.49 -2.99
N ILE A 114 -6.89 17.44 -3.76
CA ILE A 114 -6.87 17.50 -5.22
C ILE A 114 -8.28 17.75 -5.78
N ALA A 115 -9.31 17.11 -5.23
CA ALA A 115 -10.70 17.38 -5.61
C ALA A 115 -11.09 18.85 -5.37
N SER A 116 -10.74 19.40 -4.20
CA SER A 116 -10.96 20.82 -3.89
C SER A 116 -10.22 21.76 -4.85
N LEU A 117 -8.96 21.46 -5.19
CA LEU A 117 -8.19 22.23 -6.17
C LEU A 117 -8.82 22.16 -7.57
N ASN A 118 -9.26 20.97 -8.00
CA ASN A 118 -9.97 20.80 -9.27
C ASN A 118 -11.23 21.66 -9.34
N ASP A 119 -12.03 21.71 -8.27
CA ASP A 119 -13.23 22.56 -8.20
C ASP A 119 -12.88 24.05 -8.28
N GLN A 120 -11.82 24.49 -7.61
CA GLN A 120 -11.37 25.89 -7.65
C GLN A 120 -10.83 26.27 -9.03
N ILE A 121 -10.00 25.41 -9.63
CA ILE A 121 -9.47 25.60 -10.99
C ILE A 121 -10.62 25.68 -11.99
N SER A 122 -11.57 24.74 -11.92
CA SER A 122 -12.72 24.71 -12.83
C SER A 122 -13.59 25.97 -12.74
N ARG A 123 -13.80 26.50 -11.52
CA ARG A 123 -14.50 27.77 -11.33
C ARG A 123 -13.75 28.91 -12.00
N LEU A 124 -12.45 29.07 -11.72
CA LEU A 124 -11.64 30.18 -12.24
C LEU A 124 -11.49 30.15 -13.76
N THR A 125 -11.31 28.96 -14.36
CA THR A 125 -11.24 28.81 -15.81
C THR A 125 -12.59 29.01 -16.48
N GLY A 126 -13.70 28.65 -15.81
CA GLY A 126 -15.06 28.81 -16.31
C GLY A 126 -15.60 30.25 -16.35
N VAL A 127 -15.10 31.16 -15.50
CA VAL A 127 -15.54 32.58 -15.48
C VAL A 127 -14.88 33.44 -16.57
N GLY A 128 -13.92 32.92 -17.33
CA GLY A 128 -13.20 33.69 -18.35
C GLY A 128 -12.36 34.84 -17.79
N ALA A 129 -12.11 34.86 -16.47
CA ALA A 129 -11.21 35.82 -15.84
C ALA A 129 -9.78 35.53 -16.32
N GLY A 130 -9.21 36.44 -17.12
CA GLY A 130 -7.99 36.25 -17.91
C GLY A 130 -6.67 35.96 -17.19
N ALA A 131 -6.69 35.53 -15.93
CA ALA A 131 -5.52 35.02 -15.22
C ALA A 131 -5.66 33.50 -15.02
N SER A 132 -4.84 32.73 -15.75
CA SER A 132 -4.69 31.29 -15.51
C SER A 132 -4.26 31.06 -14.05
N PRO A 133 -4.91 30.18 -13.28
CA PRO A 133 -4.61 29.97 -11.88
C PRO A 133 -3.35 29.09 -11.71
N ASN A 134 -2.23 29.55 -12.24
CA ASN A 134 -0.98 28.79 -12.33
C ASN A 134 -0.54 28.25 -10.96
N ASN A 135 -0.68 29.04 -9.89
CA ASN A 135 -0.37 28.57 -8.54
C ASN A 135 -1.24 27.38 -8.10
N LEU A 136 -2.54 27.36 -8.42
CA LEU A 136 -3.41 26.22 -8.09
C LEU A 136 -3.08 24.99 -8.95
N LEU A 137 -2.66 25.19 -10.20
CA LEU A 137 -2.20 24.12 -11.08
C LEU A 137 -0.93 23.50 -10.50
N ASP A 138 0.05 24.32 -10.10
CA ASP A 138 1.30 23.86 -9.50
C ASP A 138 1.06 23.12 -8.17
N GLN A 139 0.17 23.64 -7.32
CA GLN A 139 -0.22 22.96 -6.07
C GLN A 139 -0.87 21.59 -6.33
N ARG A 140 -1.74 21.50 -7.35
CA ARG A 140 -2.36 20.22 -7.71
C ARG A 140 -1.33 19.23 -8.22
N ASP A 141 -0.41 19.67 -9.06
CA ASP A 141 0.65 18.83 -9.62
C ASP A 141 1.60 18.33 -8.52
N GLN A 142 1.91 19.17 -7.52
CA GLN A 142 2.66 18.75 -6.35
C GLN A 142 1.91 17.67 -5.56
N LEU A 143 0.64 17.88 -5.21
CA LEU A 143 -0.14 16.89 -4.45
C LEU A 143 -0.31 15.57 -5.20
N VAL A 144 -0.41 15.62 -6.53
CA VAL A 144 -0.41 14.42 -7.38
C VAL A 144 0.93 13.68 -7.29
N SER A 145 2.04 14.41 -7.28
CA SER A 145 3.38 13.84 -7.11
C SER A 145 3.52 13.15 -5.74
N GLU A 146 3.12 13.82 -4.66
CA GLU A 146 3.12 13.26 -3.30
C GLU A 146 2.23 12.01 -3.21
N LEU A 147 1.03 12.05 -3.79
CA LEU A 147 0.14 10.89 -3.85
C LEU A 147 0.79 9.71 -4.60
N ASN A 148 1.50 10.00 -5.70
CA ASN A 148 2.16 8.98 -6.52
C ASN A 148 3.34 8.28 -5.81
N GLN A 149 3.93 8.92 -4.81
CA GLN A 149 4.96 8.31 -3.96
C GLN A 149 4.39 7.23 -3.05
N ILE A 150 3.13 7.37 -2.61
CA ILE A 150 2.44 6.42 -1.73
C ILE A 150 1.79 5.30 -2.55
N VAL A 151 1.13 5.64 -3.66
CA VAL A 151 0.42 4.69 -4.51
C VAL A 151 0.51 5.14 -5.96
N GLY A 152 0.81 4.22 -6.87
CA GLY A 152 0.85 4.54 -8.30
C GLY A 152 -0.48 5.11 -8.77
N VAL A 153 -0.44 6.30 -9.37
CA VAL A 153 -1.62 6.97 -9.91
C VAL A 153 -1.43 7.35 -11.36
N GLU A 154 -2.45 7.08 -12.17
CA GLU A 154 -2.56 7.55 -13.53
C GLU A 154 -3.38 8.83 -13.56
N VAL A 155 -2.82 9.87 -14.17
CA VAL A 155 -3.47 11.17 -14.29
C VAL A 155 -3.91 11.34 -15.73
N SER A 156 -5.20 11.59 -15.93
CA SER A 156 -5.79 11.93 -17.23
C SER A 156 -6.39 13.32 -17.17
N VAL A 157 -6.12 14.16 -18.16
CA VAL A 157 -6.68 15.52 -18.23
C VAL A 157 -7.94 15.48 -19.09
N GLN A 158 -9.07 15.92 -18.55
CA GLN A 158 -10.33 16.05 -19.30
C GLN A 158 -10.44 17.42 -19.97
N ASP A 159 -11.33 17.51 -20.97
CA ASP A 159 -11.71 18.75 -21.63
C ASP A 159 -12.06 19.82 -20.58
N GLY A 160 -11.37 20.95 -20.62
CA GLY A 160 -11.48 22.03 -19.62
C GLY A 160 -10.39 22.04 -18.53
N GLY A 161 -9.38 21.16 -18.59
CA GLY A 161 -8.19 21.21 -17.72
C GLY A 161 -8.36 20.54 -16.34
N THR A 162 -9.43 19.76 -16.18
CA THR A 162 -9.71 19.02 -14.94
C THR A 162 -8.90 17.72 -14.90
N TYR A 163 -8.25 17.41 -13.78
CA TYR A 163 -7.52 16.16 -13.62
C TYR A 163 -8.43 15.06 -13.10
N ASN A 164 -8.44 13.93 -13.81
CA ASN A 164 -9.03 12.69 -13.36
C ASN A 164 -7.90 11.72 -12.96
N ILE A 165 -7.86 11.39 -11.68
CA ILE A 165 -6.83 10.53 -11.07
C ILE A 165 -7.41 9.14 -10.94
N THR A 166 -6.70 8.16 -11.48
CA THR A 166 -7.11 6.75 -11.49
C THR A 166 -6.02 5.90 -10.89
N MET A 167 -6.37 5.00 -9.99
CA MET A 167 -5.42 4.03 -9.43
C MET A 167 -5.43 2.75 -10.28
N PRO A 168 -4.28 2.29 -10.81
CA PRO A 168 -4.19 1.06 -11.60
C PRO A 168 -4.64 -0.18 -10.80
N MET A 169 -4.31 -0.23 -9.51
CA MET A 169 -4.62 -1.39 -8.66
C MET A 169 -6.13 -1.53 -8.39
N VAL A 170 -6.86 -0.41 -8.28
CA VAL A 170 -8.31 -0.42 -7.99
C VAL A 170 -9.13 -0.68 -9.26
N THR A 171 -8.59 -0.40 -10.44
CA THR A 171 -9.33 -0.54 -11.71
C THR A 171 -9.38 -1.97 -12.25
N HIS A 172 -8.47 -2.86 -11.84
CA HIS A 172 -8.53 -4.27 -12.27
C HIS A 172 -9.69 -5.02 -11.58
N TRP A 173 -9.87 -4.84 -10.26
CA TRP A 173 -11.01 -5.45 -9.54
C TRP A 173 -12.35 -4.93 -10.08
N PHE A 174 -12.46 -3.63 -10.38
CA PHE A 174 -13.68 -3.04 -10.95
C PHE A 174 -14.04 -3.51 -12.36
N ARG A 175 -13.05 -3.96 -13.16
CA ARG A 175 -13.29 -4.47 -14.53
C ARG A 175 -13.90 -5.87 -14.51
N GLU A 176 -13.51 -6.69 -13.54
CA GLU A 176 -14.11 -7.99 -13.26
C GLU A 176 -15.51 -7.86 -12.63
N VAL A 177 -15.81 -6.75 -11.92
CA VAL A 177 -17.14 -6.52 -11.31
C VAL A 177 -18.28 -6.50 -12.30
N ARG A 178 -18.05 -5.94 -13.48
CA ARG A 178 -19.08 -5.85 -14.53
C ARG A 178 -19.42 -7.18 -15.21
N ARG A 179 -18.69 -8.26 -14.94
CA ARG A 179 -18.88 -9.57 -15.59
C ARG A 179 -19.57 -10.64 -14.73
N GLY A 180 -20.01 -10.30 -13.51
CA GLY A 180 -21.16 -10.96 -12.88
C GLY A 180 -20.92 -12.26 -12.10
N ASN A 181 -20.15 -12.23 -11.00
CA ASN A 181 -20.33 -13.22 -9.93
C ASN A 181 -19.77 -12.72 -8.57
N TRP A 182 -20.62 -12.26 -7.64
CA TRP A 182 -20.20 -11.47 -6.46
C TRP A 182 -20.61 -12.00 -5.08
N ARG A 183 -20.92 -13.29 -4.92
CA ARG A 183 -21.39 -13.80 -3.61
C ARG A 183 -20.32 -14.44 -2.71
N GLN A 184 -19.07 -14.60 -3.16
CA GLN A 184 -18.08 -15.40 -2.41
C GLN A 184 -16.85 -14.65 -1.89
N PHE A 185 -16.72 -13.34 -2.10
CA PHE A 185 -15.53 -12.59 -1.65
C PHE A 185 -15.91 -11.28 -0.94
N LEU A 186 -16.40 -11.36 0.30
CA LEU A 186 -16.43 -10.22 1.23
C LEU A 186 -16.36 -10.69 2.70
N PRO A 187 -15.44 -10.15 3.51
CA PRO A 187 -15.79 -9.51 4.76
C PRO A 187 -16.16 -8.02 4.51
N ALA A 188 -16.98 -7.48 5.39
CA ALA A 188 -17.88 -6.32 5.27
C ALA A 188 -17.34 -5.01 4.62
N PRO A 189 -18.26 -4.17 4.08
CA PRO A 189 -17.94 -2.99 3.27
C PRO A 189 -17.79 -1.73 4.12
N THR A 190 -16.64 -1.07 4.03
CA THR A 190 -16.53 0.35 4.39
C THR A 190 -15.99 1.13 3.20
N LEU A 191 -16.87 1.98 2.68
CA LEU A 191 -16.60 3.11 1.79
C LEU A 191 -16.09 2.76 0.38
N LEU A 192 -17.08 2.44 -0.46
CA LEU A 192 -17.03 2.63 -1.91
C LEU A 192 -16.47 4.02 -2.25
N VAL A 193 -15.21 4.11 -2.66
CA VAL A 193 -14.71 5.25 -3.43
C VAL A 193 -15.35 5.17 -4.82
N ARG A 194 -16.58 5.67 -4.94
CA ARG A 194 -17.21 6.00 -6.22
C ARG A 194 -16.46 7.20 -6.82
N LEU A 195 -15.36 6.95 -7.53
CA LEU A 195 -14.80 7.93 -8.48
C LEU A 195 -15.17 7.50 -9.90
N SER A 196 -16.46 7.63 -10.23
CA SER A 196 -16.97 7.78 -11.60
C SER A 196 -18.50 7.83 -11.56
N LEU A 197 -19.08 9.03 -11.37
CA LEU A 197 -20.29 9.49 -12.07
C LEU A 197 -20.70 10.93 -11.65
N THR A 198 -19.93 11.94 -12.02
CA THR A 198 -20.45 13.30 -12.13
C THR A 198 -20.15 13.87 -13.51
N LEU A 199 -20.45 13.08 -14.55
CA LEU A 199 -20.56 13.60 -15.93
C LEU A 199 -21.53 12.81 -16.83
N MET A 200 -22.15 11.71 -16.37
CA MET A 200 -23.30 11.11 -17.08
C MET A 200 -24.65 11.79 -16.77
N GLY A 201 -24.70 12.77 -15.86
CA GLY A 201 -25.93 13.52 -15.53
C GLY A 201 -26.27 14.67 -16.49
N ARG A 202 -25.34 15.14 -17.32
CA ARG A 202 -25.60 16.27 -18.27
C ARG A 202 -25.81 15.86 -19.72
N GLN A 203 -25.42 14.65 -20.13
CA GLN A 203 -25.70 14.14 -21.48
C GLN A 203 -27.07 13.43 -21.58
N ALA A 204 -27.63 12.94 -20.46
CA ALA A 204 -28.99 12.39 -20.42
C ALA A 204 -30.08 13.47 -20.47
N ILE A 205 -29.80 14.68 -19.94
CA ILE A 205 -30.76 15.80 -19.93
C ILE A 205 -30.78 16.54 -21.28
N LEU A 206 -29.70 16.49 -22.07
CA LEU A 206 -29.64 17.16 -23.39
C LEU A 206 -30.16 16.32 -24.56
N ARG A 207 -30.41 15.00 -24.38
CA ARG A 207 -31.13 14.19 -25.38
C ARG A 207 -32.66 14.17 -25.21
N SER A 208 -33.18 14.66 -24.08
CA SER A 208 -34.63 14.74 -23.82
C SER A 208 -35.30 16.02 -24.36
N ARG A 209 -34.54 17.00 -24.87
CA ARG A 209 -35.09 18.27 -25.43
C ARG A 209 -35.03 18.34 -26.96
N ARG A 210 -34.88 17.21 -27.64
CA ARG A 210 -34.91 17.15 -29.12
C ARG A 210 -36.03 16.26 -29.69
N ASN A 211 -36.96 15.81 -28.84
CA ASN A 211 -38.14 15.04 -29.24
C ASN A 211 -39.41 15.51 -28.48
N TYR A 212 -39.58 16.83 -28.36
CA TYR A 212 -40.87 17.53 -28.27
C TYR A 212 -40.69 18.91 -28.88
#